data_AF-A0A8W8LYI7-F1
#
_entry.id   AF-A0A8W8LYI7-F1
#
_cell.length_a   1.000
_cell.length_b   1.000
_cell.length_c   1.000
_cell.angle_alpha   90.00
_cell.angle_beta   90.00
_cell.angle_gamma   90.00
#
_symmetry.space_group_name_H-M   'P 1'
#
loop_
_entity.id
_entity.type
_entity.pdbx_description
1 polymer ?
#
loop_
_entity_poly.entity_id
_entity_poly.type
_entity_poly.pdbx_seq_one_letter_code
_entity_poly.pdbx_strand_id
1 'polypeptide(L)'
;MYEKEEVPSLSTFVSGLGLDKAAPSSEYSSNIIVKSLPILGRLHFVKDRNGILSLTFTFLYWVYGTWCGLVVVLLPHMRDKQASEPFVALYVLCSVMCICALFRAATLNPGRVPLISEKDNIDTSDWEMCDKCQRKRPKRAHHCRRCQQCVLRMDHHCPWINNCVGEENHYAFMQLLFWAFCLSWMAFWSLMLHYWYYPACITCDKSVFYIKHSIWFKYLLVLMSLAMGLFMGAGLVDQHQNLNWDRTTLENMKDPHPDISTIRIRSEWSAYREMCGSGSMLFWLFPCRSRKVLRPSYFYSNPV
;
A
#
# COMPACT_ATOMS: atom_id res chain seq x y z
N MET A 1 9.53 16.76 50.31
CA MET A 1 10.34 17.27 49.20
C MET A 1 10.40 16.14 48.19
N TYR A 2 9.44 16.08 47.25
CA TYR A 2 9.41 15.06 46.21
C TYR A 2 10.19 15.63 45.02
N GLU A 3 11.35 15.04 44.71
CA GLU A 3 12.11 15.33 43.50
C GLU A 3 11.24 14.98 42.28
N LYS A 4 10.97 15.99 41.44
CA LYS A 4 10.46 15.78 40.09
C LYS A 4 11.60 15.22 39.26
N GLU A 5 11.57 13.92 38.98
CA GLU A 5 12.33 13.39 37.85
C GLU A 5 11.81 14.04 36.56
N GLU A 6 12.64 14.89 35.95
CA GLU A 6 12.37 15.45 34.63
C GLU A 6 12.41 14.32 33.60
N VAL A 7 11.25 13.87 33.16
CA VAL A 7 11.11 12.99 32.00
C VAL A 7 11.70 13.74 30.79
N PRO A 8 12.79 13.26 30.15
CA PRO A 8 13.38 13.93 29.02
C PRO A 8 12.33 14.07 27.90
N SER A 9 12.25 15.24 27.29
CA SER A 9 11.34 15.44 26.16
C SER A 9 11.66 14.42 25.05
N LEU A 10 10.63 13.87 24.41
CA LEU A 10 10.77 12.90 23.30
C LEU A 10 11.67 13.45 22.17
N SER A 11 11.76 14.78 22.02
CA SER A 11 12.65 15.43 21.05
C SER A 11 14.13 15.19 21.34
N THR A 12 14.53 15.17 22.62
CA THR A 12 15.92 14.99 23.05
C THR A 12 16.37 13.53 22.91
N PHE A 13 15.45 12.57 23.09
CA PHE A 13 15.71 11.14 22.92
C PHE A 13 15.83 10.74 21.44
N VAL A 14 15.00 11.31 20.58
CA VAL A 14 15.04 11.07 19.12
C VAL A 14 16.31 11.67 18.49
N SER A 15 16.74 12.85 18.94
CA SER A 15 18.01 13.45 18.47
C SER A 15 19.26 12.67 18.92
N GLY A 16 19.19 11.95 20.06
CA GLY A 16 20.30 11.15 20.59
C GLY A 16 20.52 9.81 19.88
N LEU A 17 19.48 9.24 19.26
CA LEU A 17 19.51 7.93 18.59
C LEU A 17 19.88 8.00 17.09
N GLY A 18 20.14 9.19 16.53
CA GLY A 18 20.52 9.33 15.12
C GLY A 18 19.46 8.86 14.11
N LEU A 19 18.24 8.53 14.54
CA LEU A 19 17.15 8.00 13.70
C LEU A 19 16.60 9.03 12.69
N ASP A 20 16.94 10.31 12.85
CA ASP A 20 16.65 11.38 11.89
C ASP A 20 17.75 11.56 10.82
N LYS A 21 18.90 10.91 10.97
CA LYS A 21 19.95 10.90 9.94
C LYS A 21 19.59 9.83 8.92
N ALA A 22 18.80 10.26 7.95
CA ALA A 22 18.36 9.43 6.85
C ALA A 22 19.57 8.74 6.18
N ALA A 23 19.62 7.40 6.29
CA ALA A 23 20.78 6.57 5.90
C ALA A 23 21.40 6.98 4.54
N PRO A 24 22.74 7.11 4.44
CA PRO A 24 23.41 7.41 3.18
C PRO A 24 23.13 6.35 2.11
N SER A 25 23.15 6.76 0.83
CA SER A 25 22.86 5.88 -0.32
C SER A 25 23.77 4.66 -0.39
N SER A 26 24.99 4.75 0.14
CA SER A 26 25.99 3.68 0.21
C SER A 26 25.53 2.46 1.01
N GLU A 27 24.53 2.62 1.88
CA GLU A 27 24.03 1.51 2.67
C GLU A 27 22.98 0.68 1.94
N TYR A 28 22.36 1.22 0.90
CA TYR A 28 21.34 0.50 0.15
C TYR A 28 21.97 -0.53 -0.78
N SER A 29 21.22 -1.60 -1.05
CA SER A 29 21.64 -2.57 -2.06
C SER A 29 21.75 -1.91 -3.43
N SER A 30 22.64 -2.44 -4.29
CA SER A 30 22.81 -1.97 -5.67
C SER A 30 21.53 -2.00 -6.51
N ASN A 31 20.57 -2.85 -6.12
CA ASN A 31 19.24 -2.97 -6.70
C ASN A 31 18.25 -1.89 -6.23
N ILE A 32 18.64 -1.01 -5.31
CA ILE A 32 17.80 0.07 -4.82
C ILE A 32 18.35 1.41 -5.32
N ILE A 33 17.46 2.27 -5.81
CA ILE A 33 17.75 3.67 -6.12
C ILE A 33 16.99 4.51 -5.11
N VAL A 34 17.71 5.36 -4.38
CA VAL A 34 17.11 6.33 -3.46
C VAL A 34 17.30 7.73 -4.02
N LYS A 35 16.22 8.49 -4.13
CA LYS A 35 16.24 9.90 -4.55
C LYS A 35 15.61 10.76 -3.48
N SER A 36 16.22 11.89 -3.13
CA SER A 36 15.62 12.88 -2.25
C SER A 36 15.12 14.04 -3.10
N LEU A 37 13.83 14.35 -3.00
CA LEU A 37 13.19 15.47 -3.70
C LEU A 37 12.68 16.48 -2.67
N PRO A 38 12.76 17.80 -2.94
CA PRO A 38 12.38 18.83 -1.96
C PRO A 38 10.93 18.71 -1.44
N ILE A 39 9.99 18.32 -2.30
CA ILE A 39 8.56 18.25 -1.97
C ILE A 39 8.14 16.82 -1.58
N LEU A 40 8.62 15.82 -2.32
CA LEU A 40 8.18 14.43 -2.16
C LEU A 40 8.99 13.65 -1.13
N GLY A 41 10.02 14.28 -0.55
CA GLY A 41 10.93 13.63 0.37
C GLY A 41 11.75 12.53 -0.29
N ARG A 42 12.06 11.48 0.48
CA ARG A 42 12.89 10.36 0.03
C ARG A 42 12.04 9.31 -0.68
N LEU A 43 12.36 9.07 -1.95
CA LEU A 43 11.76 8.03 -2.79
C LEU A 43 12.70 6.83 -2.88
N HIS A 44 12.12 5.64 -2.77
CA HIS A 44 12.76 4.33 -2.86
C HIS A 44 12.28 3.62 -4.12
N PHE A 45 13.20 3.16 -4.96
CA PHE A 45 12.86 2.44 -6.20
C PHE A 45 13.66 1.15 -6.29
N VAL A 46 13.01 0.07 -6.74
CA VAL A 46 13.65 -1.24 -6.97
C VAL A 46 13.99 -1.42 -8.46
N LYS A 47 15.25 -1.76 -8.76
CA LYS A 47 15.74 -2.13 -10.10
C LYS A 47 15.35 -3.58 -10.45
N ASP A 48 14.06 -3.87 -10.53
CA ASP A 48 13.53 -5.17 -11.01
C ASP A 48 12.84 -4.97 -12.36
N ARG A 49 13.38 -5.53 -13.44
CA ARG A 49 12.81 -5.42 -14.80
C ARG A 49 11.38 -5.93 -14.86
N ASN A 50 11.09 -7.05 -14.19
CA ASN A 50 9.74 -7.63 -14.20
C ASN A 50 8.79 -6.78 -13.35
N GLY A 51 9.26 -6.26 -12.21
CA GLY A 51 8.48 -5.34 -11.40
C GLY A 51 8.17 -4.03 -12.11
N ILE A 52 9.13 -3.45 -12.84
CA ILE A 52 8.91 -2.25 -13.68
C ILE A 52 7.84 -2.53 -14.75
N LEU A 53 7.89 -3.69 -15.41
CA LEU A 53 6.89 -4.08 -16.40
C LEU A 53 5.50 -4.24 -15.76
N SER A 54 5.40 -4.93 -14.63
CA SER A 54 4.16 -5.09 -13.87
C SER A 54 3.59 -3.75 -13.40
N LEU A 55 4.41 -2.85 -12.84
CA LEU A 55 3.99 -1.52 -12.43
C LEU A 55 3.51 -0.67 -13.62
N THR A 56 4.16 -0.80 -14.78
CA THR A 56 3.73 -0.14 -16.02
C THR A 56 2.35 -0.63 -16.44
N PHE A 57 2.09 -1.94 -16.41
CA PHE A 57 0.76 -2.48 -16.68
C PHE A 57 -0.28 -2.02 -15.66
N THR A 58 0.05 -1.96 -14.36
CA THR A 58 -0.82 -1.40 -13.33
C THR A 58 -1.21 0.05 -13.63
N PHE A 59 -0.24 0.87 -14.05
CA PHE A 59 -0.49 2.26 -14.41
C PHE A 59 -1.38 2.39 -15.66
N LEU A 60 -1.09 1.62 -16.72
CA LEU A 60 -1.91 1.60 -17.94
C LEU A 60 -3.34 1.11 -17.67
N TYR A 61 -3.51 0.11 -16.80
CA TYR A 61 -4.82 -0.34 -16.32
C TYR A 61 -5.60 0.81 -15.68
N TRP A 62 -4.96 1.57 -14.77
CA TRP A 62 -5.59 2.71 -14.10
C TRP A 62 -5.96 3.83 -15.09
N VAL A 63 -5.08 4.14 -16.06
CA VAL A 63 -5.35 5.13 -17.12
C VAL A 63 -6.57 4.70 -17.93
N TYR A 64 -6.59 3.45 -18.40
CA TYR A 64 -7.70 2.91 -19.18
C TYR A 64 -9.02 2.95 -18.38
N GLY A 65 -9.00 2.44 -17.15
CA GLY A 65 -10.17 2.37 -16.28
C GLY A 65 -10.75 3.75 -15.99
N THR A 66 -9.88 4.70 -15.65
CA THR A 66 -10.27 6.09 -15.36
C THR A 66 -10.80 6.78 -16.61
N TRP A 67 -10.12 6.64 -17.76
CA TRP A 67 -10.56 7.24 -19.01
C TRP A 67 -11.91 6.68 -19.45
N CYS A 68 -12.07 5.35 -19.46
CA CYS A 68 -13.32 4.73 -19.89
C CYS A 68 -14.46 5.04 -18.90
N GLY A 69 -14.23 4.90 -17.59
CA GLY A 69 -15.24 5.21 -16.58
C GLY A 69 -15.66 6.69 -16.60
N LEU A 70 -14.70 7.61 -16.67
CA LEU A 70 -14.99 9.04 -16.66
C LEU A 70 -15.52 9.53 -18.01
N VAL A 71 -14.76 9.35 -19.08
CA VAL A 71 -15.03 9.97 -20.39
C VAL A 71 -16.10 9.24 -21.19
N VAL A 72 -16.12 7.90 -21.13
CA VAL A 72 -17.05 7.09 -21.94
C VAL A 72 -18.38 6.84 -21.21
N VAL A 73 -18.39 6.86 -19.87
CA VAL A 73 -19.59 6.56 -19.07
C VAL A 73 -20.11 7.78 -18.31
N LEU A 74 -19.33 8.36 -17.39
CA LEU A 74 -19.85 9.33 -16.43
C LEU A 74 -20.08 10.74 -16.99
N LEU A 75 -19.16 11.28 -17.79
CA LEU A 75 -19.30 12.64 -18.35
C LEU A 75 -20.49 12.76 -19.32
N PRO A 76 -20.77 11.80 -20.21
CA PRO A 76 -22.00 11.81 -21.01
C PRO A 76 -23.26 11.80 -20.13
N HIS A 77 -23.32 10.92 -19.13
CA HIS A 77 -24.48 10.85 -18.23
C HIS A 77 -24.67 12.12 -17.41
N MET A 78 -23.58 12.76 -17.00
CA MET A 78 -23.64 14.05 -16.31
C MET A 78 -24.17 15.16 -17.23
N ARG A 79 -23.72 15.20 -18.49
CA ARG A 79 -24.22 16.14 -19.50
C ARG A 79 -25.71 15.96 -19.78
N ASP A 80 -26.16 14.71 -19.81
CA ASP A 80 -27.55 14.33 -20.02
C ASP A 80 -28.39 14.41 -18.73
N LYS A 81 -27.81 14.93 -17.63
CA LYS A 81 -28.43 15.06 -16.29
C LYS A 81 -28.91 13.74 -15.65
N GLN A 82 -28.32 12.63 -16.08
CA GLN A 82 -28.57 11.28 -15.54
C GLN A 82 -27.59 10.90 -14.41
N ALA A 83 -26.42 11.53 -14.36
CA ALA A 83 -25.47 11.41 -13.26
C ALA A 83 -25.30 12.76 -12.56
N SER A 84 -25.22 12.76 -11.23
CA SER A 84 -25.01 13.99 -10.46
C SER A 84 -23.55 14.42 -10.49
N GLU A 85 -23.29 15.73 -10.56
CA GLU A 85 -21.94 16.30 -10.52
C GLU A 85 -21.14 15.84 -9.27
N PRO A 86 -21.73 15.77 -8.05
CA PRO A 86 -21.02 15.25 -6.88
C PRO A 86 -20.57 13.79 -7.04
N PHE A 87 -21.34 12.95 -7.73
CA PHE A 87 -20.97 11.56 -7.97
C PHE A 87 -19.78 11.44 -8.93
N VAL A 88 -19.76 12.25 -9.99
CA VAL A 88 -18.61 12.32 -10.91
C VAL A 88 -17.37 12.87 -10.20
N ALA A 89 -17.52 13.90 -9.37
CA ALA A 89 -16.44 14.44 -8.57
C ALA A 89 -15.87 13.40 -7.58
N LEU A 90 -16.73 12.59 -6.96
CA LEU A 90 -16.32 11.49 -6.10
C LEU A 90 -15.54 10.42 -6.87
N TYR A 91 -15.95 10.06 -8.09
CA TYR A 91 -15.21 9.12 -8.94
C TYR A 91 -13.81 9.63 -9.26
N VAL A 92 -13.70 10.92 -9.64
CA VAL A 92 -12.41 11.58 -9.90
C VAL A 92 -11.54 11.59 -8.63
N LEU A 93 -12.12 11.92 -7.48
CA LEU A 93 -11.42 11.88 -6.19
C LEU A 93 -10.88 10.48 -5.90
N CYS A 94 -11.72 9.44 -5.99
CA CYS A 94 -11.28 8.04 -5.82
C CYS A 94 -10.15 7.67 -6.78
N SER A 95 -10.21 8.12 -8.04
CA SER A 95 -9.14 7.88 -9.02
C SER A 95 -7.83 8.57 -8.64
N VAL A 96 -7.87 9.84 -8.24
CA VAL A 96 -6.69 10.59 -7.76
C VAL A 96 -6.10 9.93 -6.51
N MET A 97 -6.94 9.52 -5.56
CA MET A 97 -6.51 8.86 -4.34
C MET A 97 -5.87 7.50 -4.62
N CYS A 98 -6.41 6.75 -5.59
CA CYS A 98 -5.84 5.48 -6.03
C CYS A 98 -4.44 5.65 -6.63
N ILE A 99 -4.22 6.62 -7.53
CA ILE A 99 -2.89 6.83 -8.12
C ILE A 99 -1.88 7.39 -7.10
N CYS A 100 -2.32 8.26 -6.18
CA CYS A 100 -1.49 8.70 -5.06
C CYS A 100 -1.09 7.53 -4.15
N ALA A 101 -2.02 6.63 -3.84
CA ALA A 101 -1.74 5.44 -3.05
C ALA A 101 -0.79 4.48 -3.77
N LEU A 102 -0.98 4.26 -5.08
CA LEU A 102 -0.08 3.45 -5.91
C LEU A 102 1.34 4.02 -5.90
N PHE A 103 1.47 5.32 -6.14
CA PHE A 103 2.76 6.00 -6.10
C PHE A 103 3.45 5.79 -4.75
N ARG A 104 2.75 6.01 -3.63
CA ARG A 104 3.32 5.83 -2.29
C ARG A 104 3.71 4.39 -1.99
N ALA A 105 2.85 3.42 -2.30
CA ALA A 105 3.18 2.01 -2.10
C ALA A 105 4.43 1.62 -2.91
N ALA A 106 4.55 2.14 -4.13
CA ALA A 106 5.70 1.90 -5.01
C ALA A 106 6.98 2.61 -4.56
N THR A 107 6.89 3.78 -3.91
CA THR A 107 8.07 4.62 -3.63
C THR A 107 8.45 4.79 -2.17
N LEU A 108 7.66 4.34 -1.20
CA LEU A 108 8.03 4.39 0.21
C LEU A 108 9.02 3.29 0.55
N ASN A 109 9.92 3.58 1.49
CA ASN A 109 10.80 2.56 2.06
C ASN A 109 9.95 1.46 2.70
N PRO A 110 10.16 0.17 2.35
CA PRO A 110 9.43 -0.93 2.98
C PRO A 110 9.86 -1.22 4.42
N GLY A 111 10.92 -0.58 4.91
CA GLY A 111 11.50 -0.81 6.23
C GLY A 111 12.74 -1.66 6.11
N ARG A 112 13.83 -1.10 5.60
CA ARG A 112 15.13 -1.77 5.53
C ARG A 112 15.68 -2.01 6.95
N VAL A 113 16.30 -3.17 7.19
CA VAL A 113 17.09 -3.39 8.42
C VAL A 113 18.27 -2.39 8.45
N PRO A 114 18.37 -1.50 9.46
CA PRO A 114 19.45 -0.51 9.54
C PRO A 114 20.81 -1.18 9.75
N LEU A 115 21.90 -0.44 9.46
CA LEU A 115 23.23 -0.86 9.91
C LEU A 115 23.34 -0.53 11.39
N ILE A 116 23.65 -1.54 12.20
CA ILE A 116 23.87 -1.37 13.64
C ILE A 116 25.35 -1.16 13.88
N SER A 117 25.67 -0.10 14.60
CA SER A 117 26.98 0.17 15.16
C SER A 117 27.01 -0.19 16.65
N GLU A 118 28.20 -0.42 17.21
CA GLU A 118 28.37 -0.64 18.66
C GLU A 118 27.84 0.52 19.51
N LYS A 119 27.70 1.72 18.93
CA LYS A 119 27.22 2.92 19.62
C LYS A 119 25.70 2.94 19.84
N ASP A 120 24.97 2.07 19.15
CA ASP A 120 23.50 2.09 19.18
C ASP A 120 22.92 1.36 20.42
N ASN A 121 23.76 0.66 21.21
CA ASN A 121 23.37 -0.09 22.42
C ASN A 121 22.17 -1.04 22.21
N ILE A 122 22.12 -1.68 21.04
CA ILE A 122 21.05 -2.59 20.64
C ILE A 122 21.43 -4.01 21.03
N ASP A 123 20.58 -4.68 21.82
CA ASP A 123 20.74 -6.11 22.03
C ASP A 123 20.40 -6.89 20.75
N THR A 124 21.43 -7.51 20.16
CA THR A 124 21.32 -8.32 18.94
C THR A 124 21.64 -9.79 19.20
N SER A 125 21.59 -10.23 20.47
CA SER A 125 21.83 -11.62 20.86
C SER A 125 20.85 -12.58 20.17
N ASP A 126 19.57 -12.21 20.13
CA ASP A 126 18.47 -12.99 19.56
C ASP A 126 18.31 -12.88 18.03
N TRP A 127 19.21 -12.16 17.37
CA TRP A 127 19.09 -11.86 15.93
C TRP A 127 19.74 -12.96 15.09
N GLU A 128 19.10 -13.27 13.97
CA GLU A 128 19.61 -14.28 13.02
C GLU A 128 20.60 -13.66 12.03
N MET A 129 21.61 -14.43 11.60
CA MET A 129 22.47 -14.03 10.50
C MET A 129 21.74 -14.20 9.15
N CYS A 130 21.89 -13.22 8.26
CA CYS A 130 21.45 -13.36 6.87
C CYS A 130 22.64 -13.62 5.94
N ASP A 131 22.73 -14.83 5.38
CA ASP A 131 23.85 -15.24 4.51
C ASP A 131 24.00 -14.37 3.25
N LYS A 132 22.91 -13.79 2.75
CA LYS A 132 22.94 -12.96 1.54
C LYS A 132 23.39 -11.53 1.80
N CYS A 133 23.07 -10.99 2.98
CA CYS A 133 23.46 -9.64 3.36
C CYS A 133 24.69 -9.61 4.28
N GLN A 134 25.14 -10.76 4.78
CA GLN A 134 26.25 -10.90 5.74
C GLN A 134 26.08 -9.98 6.96
N ARG A 135 24.85 -9.92 7.49
CA ARG A 135 24.50 -9.09 8.65
C ARG A 135 23.38 -9.72 9.46
N LYS A 136 23.36 -9.41 10.76
CA LYS A 136 22.28 -9.78 11.66
C LYS A 136 20.97 -9.11 11.24
N ARG A 137 19.86 -9.82 11.38
CA ARG A 137 18.50 -9.33 11.17
C ARG A 137 17.62 -9.74 12.36
N PRO A 138 16.68 -8.89 12.78
CA PRO A 138 15.78 -9.23 13.86
C PRO A 138 14.78 -10.31 13.44
N LYS A 139 14.06 -10.87 14.42
CA LYS A 139 12.90 -11.73 14.18
C LYS A 139 11.90 -11.05 13.23
N ARG A 140 11.24 -11.85 12.39
CA ARG A 140 10.27 -11.41 11.36
C ARG A 140 10.85 -10.56 10.21
N ALA A 141 12.14 -10.21 10.25
CA ALA A 141 12.80 -9.62 9.10
C ALA A 141 13.22 -10.70 8.11
N HIS A 142 13.01 -10.47 6.81
CA HIS A 142 13.33 -11.44 5.77
C HIS A 142 14.10 -10.80 4.61
N HIS A 143 14.98 -11.58 4.00
CA HIS A 143 15.74 -11.14 2.83
C HIS A 143 14.89 -11.27 1.56
N CYS A 144 14.61 -10.15 0.91
CA CYS A 144 13.97 -10.16 -0.40
C CYS A 144 15.02 -10.30 -1.51
N ARG A 145 14.95 -11.38 -2.30
CA ARG A 145 15.87 -11.62 -3.42
C ARG A 145 15.77 -10.55 -4.52
N ARG A 146 14.58 -9.97 -4.76
CA ARG A 146 14.35 -8.93 -5.78
C ARG A 146 14.98 -7.61 -5.36
N CYS A 147 14.65 -7.15 -4.14
CA CYS A 147 15.20 -5.92 -3.57
C CYS A 147 16.66 -6.06 -3.11
N GLN A 148 17.17 -7.29 -2.96
CA GLN A 148 18.50 -7.62 -2.44
C GLN A 148 18.82 -6.98 -1.09
N GLN A 149 17.83 -6.92 -0.20
CA GLN A 149 17.97 -6.39 1.15
C GLN A 149 17.03 -7.11 2.11
N CYS A 150 17.39 -7.09 3.39
CA CYS A 150 16.49 -7.50 4.48
C CYS A 150 15.47 -6.39 4.75
N VAL A 151 14.20 -6.79 4.82
CA VAL A 151 13.05 -5.94 5.11
C VAL A 151 12.47 -6.35 6.47
N LEU A 152 12.25 -5.37 7.33
CA LEU A 152 11.64 -5.45 8.64
C LEU A 152 10.16 -5.81 8.49
N ARG A 153 9.71 -6.80 9.28
CA ARG A 153 8.34 -7.35 9.22
C ARG A 153 7.88 -7.52 7.76
N MET A 154 8.71 -8.19 6.97
CA MET A 154 8.46 -8.34 5.53
C MET A 154 7.16 -9.11 5.34
N ASP A 155 6.21 -8.51 4.64
CA ASP A 155 4.96 -9.18 4.30
C ASP A 155 5.11 -9.98 3.00
N HIS A 156 5.43 -9.29 1.90
CA HIS A 156 5.75 -9.90 0.62
C HIS A 156 6.50 -8.93 -0.30
N HIS A 157 6.96 -9.43 -1.45
CA HIS A 157 7.39 -8.58 -2.55
C HIS A 157 6.27 -8.51 -3.59
N CYS A 158 5.73 -7.33 -3.83
CA CYS A 158 4.62 -7.14 -4.74
C CYS A 158 5.12 -6.62 -6.09
N PRO A 159 5.01 -7.42 -7.17
CA PRO A 159 5.46 -6.97 -8.50
C PRO A 159 4.62 -5.80 -9.02
N TRP A 160 3.35 -5.70 -8.63
CA TRP A 160 2.41 -4.67 -9.12
C TRP A 160 2.71 -3.26 -8.65
N ILE A 161 3.44 -3.12 -7.53
CA ILE A 161 3.99 -1.85 -7.04
C ILE A 161 5.50 -1.75 -7.22
N ASN A 162 6.15 -2.80 -7.77
CA ASN A 162 7.61 -2.94 -7.88
C ASN A 162 8.36 -2.63 -6.56
N ASN A 163 7.82 -3.12 -5.44
CA ASN A 163 8.39 -2.86 -4.12
C ASN A 163 8.03 -3.99 -3.14
N CYS A 164 8.77 -4.07 -2.04
CA CYS A 164 8.34 -4.86 -0.90
C CYS A 164 7.19 -4.17 -0.16
N VAL A 165 6.34 -4.96 0.46
CA VAL A 165 5.43 -4.53 1.52
C VAL A 165 6.07 -4.97 2.84
N GLY A 166 6.26 -4.04 3.76
CA GLY A 166 6.85 -4.28 5.07
C GLY A 166 6.47 -3.19 6.07
N GLU A 167 7.13 -3.21 7.22
CA GLU A 167 6.81 -2.37 8.39
C GLU A 167 6.57 -0.88 8.07
N GLU A 168 7.40 -0.29 7.21
CA GLU A 168 7.39 1.16 6.96
C GLU A 168 6.43 1.59 5.85
N ASN A 169 5.91 0.69 5.01
CA ASN A 169 4.99 1.05 3.93
C ASN A 169 3.69 0.24 3.87
N HIS A 170 3.45 -0.69 4.82
CA HIS A 170 2.24 -1.51 4.86
C HIS A 170 0.96 -0.67 4.83
N TYR A 171 0.93 0.46 5.54
CA TYR A 171 -0.21 1.38 5.52
C TYR A 171 -0.49 1.97 4.13
N ALA A 172 0.54 2.24 3.32
CA ALA A 172 0.37 2.75 1.96
C ALA A 172 -0.15 1.65 1.01
N PHE A 173 0.26 0.40 1.24
CA PHE A 173 -0.31 -0.75 0.55
C PHE A 173 -1.79 -0.93 0.88
N MET A 174 -2.18 -0.81 2.15
CA MET A 174 -3.60 -0.86 2.56
C MET A 174 -4.43 0.27 1.94
N GLN A 175 -3.88 1.48 1.85
CA GLN A 175 -4.53 2.59 1.13
C GLN A 175 -4.75 2.26 -0.35
N LEU A 176 -3.75 1.67 -1.02
CA LEU A 176 -3.86 1.27 -2.42
C LEU A 176 -4.99 0.25 -2.61
N LEU A 177 -5.02 -0.80 -1.79
CA LEU A 177 -6.07 -1.81 -1.86
C LEU A 177 -7.47 -1.18 -1.67
N PHE A 178 -7.62 -0.27 -0.71
CA PHE A 178 -8.89 0.41 -0.42
C PHE A 178 -9.37 1.28 -1.59
N TRP A 179 -8.53 2.19 -2.08
CA TRP A 179 -8.93 3.10 -3.16
C TRP A 179 -9.10 2.38 -4.50
N ALA A 180 -8.29 1.34 -4.78
CA ALA A 180 -8.47 0.51 -5.96
C ALA A 180 -9.78 -0.28 -5.91
N PHE A 181 -10.15 -0.82 -4.74
CA PHE A 181 -11.45 -1.45 -4.52
C PHE A 181 -12.60 -0.47 -4.78
N CYS A 182 -12.61 0.70 -4.12
CA CYS A 182 -13.65 1.71 -4.30
C CYS A 182 -13.78 2.16 -5.77
N LEU A 183 -12.66 2.48 -6.43
CA LEU A 183 -12.67 2.92 -7.83
C LEU A 183 -13.22 1.84 -8.77
N SER A 184 -12.80 0.59 -8.57
CA SER A 184 -13.24 -0.54 -9.39
C SER A 184 -14.74 -0.82 -9.21
N TRP A 185 -15.23 -0.83 -7.98
CA TRP A 185 -16.66 -1.03 -7.71
C TRP A 185 -17.52 0.13 -8.20
N MET A 186 -17.07 1.38 -8.04
CA MET A 186 -17.77 2.54 -8.60
C MET A 186 -17.87 2.44 -10.13
N ALA A 187 -16.80 2.04 -10.82
CA ALA A 187 -16.82 1.83 -12.28
C ALA A 187 -17.80 0.70 -12.67
N PHE A 188 -17.76 -0.43 -11.96
CA PHE A 188 -18.65 -1.57 -12.21
C PHE A 188 -20.13 -1.18 -12.06
N TRP A 189 -20.51 -0.58 -10.92
CA TRP A 189 -21.91 -0.20 -10.68
C TRP A 189 -22.39 0.91 -11.60
N SER A 190 -21.54 1.87 -11.96
CA SER A 190 -21.88 2.91 -12.95
C SER A 190 -22.21 2.30 -14.32
N LEU A 191 -21.50 1.24 -14.71
CA LEU A 191 -21.77 0.48 -15.93
C LEU A 191 -23.04 -0.37 -15.82
N MET A 192 -23.27 -1.03 -14.70
CA MET A 192 -24.51 -1.80 -14.49
C MET A 192 -25.74 -0.90 -14.59
N LEU A 193 -25.68 0.29 -13.99
CA LEU A 193 -26.73 1.30 -14.13
C LEU A 193 -26.86 1.77 -15.58
N HIS A 194 -25.76 2.00 -16.30
CA HIS A 194 -25.81 2.35 -17.72
C HIS A 194 -26.56 1.28 -18.55
N TYR A 195 -26.28 -0.01 -18.35
CA TYR A 195 -26.98 -1.07 -19.08
C TYR A 195 -28.44 -1.25 -18.65
N TRP A 196 -28.77 -0.93 -17.39
CA TRP A 196 -30.13 -0.99 -16.90
C TRP A 196 -31.03 0.10 -17.54
N TYR A 197 -30.52 1.32 -17.68
CA TYR A 197 -31.29 2.45 -18.21
C TYR A 197 -31.30 2.52 -19.74
N TYR A 198 -30.26 2.04 -20.43
CA TYR A 198 -30.16 2.15 -21.89
C TYR A 198 -30.71 0.89 -22.57
N PRO A 199 -31.82 0.99 -23.33
CA PRO A 199 -32.42 -0.17 -23.97
C PRO A 199 -31.51 -0.76 -25.04
N ALA A 200 -31.57 -2.07 -25.20
CA ALA A 200 -30.86 -2.77 -26.26
C ALA A 200 -31.33 -2.29 -27.63
N CYS A 201 -30.39 -2.14 -28.58
CA CYS A 201 -30.74 -1.93 -29.98
C CYS A 201 -31.36 -3.21 -30.55
N ILE A 202 -32.69 -3.18 -30.76
CA ILE A 202 -33.46 -4.31 -31.31
C ILE A 202 -33.56 -4.22 -32.84
N THR A 203 -33.77 -3.01 -33.38
CA THR A 203 -34.08 -2.79 -34.80
C THR A 203 -33.05 -1.96 -35.57
N CYS A 204 -31.95 -1.53 -34.92
CA CYS A 204 -30.93 -0.68 -35.53
C CYS A 204 -29.74 -1.47 -36.08
N ASP A 205 -28.93 -0.85 -36.95
CA ASP A 205 -27.66 -1.43 -37.39
C ASP A 205 -26.70 -1.57 -36.20
N LYS A 206 -26.42 -2.81 -35.83
CA LYS A 206 -25.57 -3.15 -34.68
C LYS A 206 -24.14 -2.63 -34.87
N SER A 207 -23.57 -2.63 -36.07
CA SER A 207 -22.19 -2.18 -36.29
C SER A 207 -22.02 -0.69 -36.01
N VAL A 208 -22.95 0.13 -36.53
CA VAL A 208 -23.00 1.56 -36.30
C VAL A 208 -23.29 1.88 -34.84
N PHE A 209 -24.21 1.14 -34.21
CA PHE A 209 -24.54 1.28 -32.80
C PHE A 209 -23.32 1.01 -31.88
N TYR A 210 -22.56 -0.06 -32.15
CA TYR A 210 -21.40 -0.44 -31.34
C TYR A 210 -20.29 0.61 -31.37
N ILE A 211 -20.00 1.15 -32.57
CA ILE A 211 -18.97 2.19 -32.75
C ILE A 211 -19.43 3.48 -32.06
N LYS A 212 -20.67 3.92 -32.34
CA LYS A 212 -21.23 5.16 -31.78
C LYS A 212 -21.27 5.15 -30.25
N HIS A 213 -21.63 4.02 -29.65
CA HIS A 213 -21.76 3.90 -28.19
C HIS A 213 -20.51 3.37 -27.49
N SER A 214 -19.39 3.18 -28.21
CA SER A 214 -18.11 2.73 -27.64
C SER A 214 -18.24 1.44 -26.81
N ILE A 215 -19.06 0.50 -27.30
CA ILE A 215 -19.53 -0.66 -26.52
C ILE A 215 -18.37 -1.58 -26.11
N TRP A 216 -17.40 -1.79 -27.00
CA TRP A 216 -16.24 -2.63 -26.72
C TRP A 216 -15.43 -2.15 -25.52
N PHE A 217 -15.24 -0.83 -25.39
CA PHE A 217 -14.54 -0.26 -24.25
C PHE A 217 -15.29 -0.51 -22.94
N LYS A 218 -16.62 -0.40 -22.97
CA LYS A 218 -17.48 -0.64 -21.81
C LYS A 218 -17.51 -2.12 -21.40
N TYR A 219 -17.55 -3.06 -22.35
CA TYR A 219 -17.48 -4.49 -22.03
C TYR A 219 -16.15 -4.87 -21.38
N LEU A 220 -15.04 -4.38 -21.93
CA LEU A 220 -13.73 -4.59 -21.33
C LEU A 220 -13.67 -3.97 -19.93
N LEU A 221 -14.21 -2.76 -19.74
CA LEU A 221 -14.27 -2.11 -18.43
C LEU A 221 -15.14 -2.88 -17.42
N VAL A 222 -16.28 -3.48 -17.81
CA VAL A 222 -17.08 -4.33 -16.90
C VAL A 222 -16.25 -5.50 -16.39
N LEU A 223 -15.61 -6.25 -17.30
CA LEU A 223 -14.81 -7.41 -16.94
C LEU A 223 -13.63 -7.01 -16.03
N MET A 224 -12.91 -5.96 -16.42
CA MET A 224 -11.78 -5.44 -15.66
C MET A 224 -12.19 -4.93 -14.28
N SER A 225 -13.28 -4.19 -14.17
CA SER A 225 -13.74 -3.57 -12.92
C SER A 225 -14.29 -4.61 -11.94
N LEU A 226 -15.03 -5.62 -12.43
CA LEU A 226 -15.47 -6.74 -11.59
C LEU A 226 -14.29 -7.57 -11.08
N ALA A 227 -13.40 -8.01 -11.99
CA ALA A 227 -12.25 -8.83 -11.61
C ALA A 227 -11.34 -8.10 -10.62
N MET A 228 -11.06 -6.81 -10.86
CA MET A 228 -10.24 -5.99 -9.98
C MET A 228 -10.94 -5.68 -8.66
N GLY A 229 -12.24 -5.39 -8.67
CA GLY A 229 -13.02 -5.14 -7.46
C GLY A 229 -13.04 -6.36 -6.54
N LEU A 230 -13.16 -7.57 -7.09
CA LEU A 230 -13.08 -8.82 -6.34
C LEU A 230 -11.66 -9.08 -5.83
N PHE A 231 -10.64 -8.94 -6.69
CA PHE A 231 -9.25 -9.17 -6.31
C PHE A 231 -8.77 -8.21 -5.21
N MET A 232 -9.05 -6.92 -5.34
CA MET A 232 -8.69 -5.91 -4.33
C MET A 232 -9.50 -6.09 -3.05
N GLY A 233 -10.77 -6.49 -3.15
CA GLY A 233 -11.61 -6.80 -1.99
C GLY A 233 -11.10 -7.99 -1.19
N ALA A 234 -10.76 -9.09 -1.88
CA ALA A 234 -10.15 -10.26 -1.25
C ALA A 234 -8.80 -9.90 -0.60
N GLY A 235 -7.96 -9.11 -1.28
CA GLY A 235 -6.69 -8.63 -0.72
C GLY A 235 -6.87 -7.75 0.52
N LEU A 236 -7.89 -6.88 0.56
CA LEU A 236 -8.21 -6.09 1.76
C LEU A 236 -8.60 -6.97 2.94
N VAL A 237 -9.45 -7.98 2.70
CA VAL A 237 -9.90 -8.91 3.75
C VAL A 237 -8.72 -9.72 4.29
N ASP A 238 -7.88 -10.28 3.41
CA ASP A 238 -6.69 -11.03 3.81
C ASP A 238 -5.75 -10.17 4.66
N GLN A 239 -5.42 -8.97 4.19
CA GLN A 239 -4.50 -8.09 4.91
C GLN A 239 -5.08 -7.56 6.22
N HIS A 240 -6.40 -7.32 6.27
CA HIS A 240 -7.10 -6.99 7.51
C HIS A 240 -7.03 -8.13 8.54
N GLN A 241 -7.26 -9.38 8.10
CA GLN A 241 -7.12 -10.56 8.95
C GLN A 241 -5.68 -10.74 9.46
N ASN A 242 -4.69 -10.61 8.57
CA ASN A 242 -3.28 -10.68 8.92
C ASN A 242 -2.90 -9.63 9.97
N LEU A 243 -3.42 -8.41 9.81
CA LEU A 243 -3.22 -7.33 10.76
C LEU A 243 -3.85 -7.65 12.12
N ASN A 244 -5.07 -8.18 12.16
CA ASN A 244 -5.76 -8.53 13.42
C ASN A 244 -5.10 -9.71 14.15
N TRP A 245 -4.54 -10.67 13.41
CA TRP A 245 -3.78 -11.80 13.96
C TRP A 245 -2.30 -11.50 14.20
N ASP A 246 -1.87 -10.25 13.98
CA ASP A 246 -0.47 -9.81 14.08
C ASP A 246 0.51 -10.68 13.26
N ARG A 247 0.05 -11.24 12.14
CA ARG A 247 0.84 -12.07 11.21
C ARG A 247 1.09 -11.35 9.89
N THR A 248 2.08 -11.83 9.17
CA THR A 248 2.39 -11.45 7.79
C THR A 248 1.99 -12.57 6.84
N THR A 249 1.80 -12.26 5.56
CA THR A 249 1.56 -13.27 4.53
C THR A 249 2.71 -14.29 4.47
N LEU A 250 3.96 -13.86 4.67
CA LEU A 250 5.12 -14.76 4.75
C LEU A 250 5.06 -15.73 5.94
N GLU A 251 4.58 -15.29 7.10
CA GLU A 251 4.39 -16.16 8.27
C GLU A 251 3.27 -17.18 8.02
N ASN A 252 2.17 -16.76 7.41
CA ASN A 252 1.06 -17.66 7.05
C ASN A 252 1.46 -18.70 5.99
N MET A 253 2.36 -18.36 5.06
CA MET A 253 2.86 -19.34 4.09
C MET A 253 3.83 -20.35 4.71
N LYS A 254 4.61 -19.94 5.72
CA LYS A 254 5.54 -20.84 6.43
C LYS A 254 4.82 -21.77 7.39
N ASP A 255 3.78 -21.25 8.03
CA ASP A 255 2.99 -21.95 9.03
C ASP A 255 1.50 -21.64 8.78
N PRO A 256 0.82 -22.42 7.90
CA PRO A 256 -0.57 -22.20 7.52
C PRO A 256 -1.59 -22.58 8.60
N HIS A 257 -1.19 -23.41 9.55
CA HIS A 257 -2.03 -23.92 10.63
C HIS A 257 -1.37 -23.64 11.99
N PRO A 258 -1.19 -22.36 12.34
CA PRO A 258 -0.60 -21.99 13.62
C PRO A 258 -1.45 -22.50 14.77
N ASP A 259 -0.78 -22.89 15.85
CA ASP A 259 -1.45 -23.08 17.13
C ASP A 259 -2.08 -21.75 17.56
N ILE A 260 -3.41 -21.72 17.65
CA ILE A 260 -4.21 -20.54 17.99
C ILE A 260 -3.77 -19.94 19.33
N SER A 261 -3.27 -20.76 20.27
CA SER A 261 -2.78 -20.28 21.57
C SER A 261 -1.54 -19.39 21.45
N THR A 262 -0.78 -19.51 20.36
CA THR A 262 0.43 -18.72 20.09
C THR A 262 0.14 -17.41 19.34
N ILE A 263 -1.07 -17.24 18.82
CA ILE A 263 -1.45 -16.09 18.01
C ILE A 263 -1.79 -14.91 18.93
N ARG A 264 -1.08 -13.80 18.72
CA ARG A 264 -1.41 -12.54 19.37
C ARG A 264 -2.59 -11.87 18.64
N ILE A 265 -3.79 -12.13 19.12
CA ILE A 265 -4.99 -11.45 18.62
C ILE A 265 -5.00 -10.01 19.14
N ARG A 266 -5.09 -9.05 18.23
CA ARG A 266 -5.15 -7.62 18.55
C ARG A 266 -6.57 -7.10 18.36
N SER A 267 -6.93 -6.06 19.12
CA SER A 267 -8.11 -5.26 18.76
C SER A 267 -7.82 -4.53 17.46
N GLU A 268 -8.81 -4.47 16.56
CA GLU A 268 -8.68 -3.83 15.24
C GLU A 268 -8.10 -2.42 15.38
N TRP A 269 -8.63 -1.64 16.32
CA TRP A 269 -8.16 -0.29 16.59
C TRP A 269 -6.66 -0.24 16.92
N SER A 270 -6.18 -1.11 17.81
CA SER A 270 -4.76 -1.12 18.19
C SER A 270 -3.86 -1.49 17.00
N ALA A 271 -4.28 -2.46 16.19
CA ALA A 271 -3.53 -2.96 15.07
C ALA A 271 -3.40 -1.91 13.95
N TYR A 272 -4.50 -1.24 13.60
CA TYR A 272 -4.48 -0.14 12.62
C TYR A 272 -3.74 1.08 13.13
N ARG A 273 -3.84 1.42 14.42
CA ARG A 273 -3.13 2.56 15.01
C ARG A 273 -1.60 2.34 15.00
N GLU A 274 -1.15 1.10 15.20
CA GLU A 274 0.27 0.72 15.10
C GLU A 274 0.77 0.82 13.65
N MET A 275 0.02 0.27 12.70
CA MET A 275 0.35 0.31 11.27
C MET A 275 0.29 1.73 10.69
N CYS A 276 -0.78 2.48 10.93
CA CYS A 276 -1.01 3.80 10.33
C CYS A 276 -0.38 4.96 11.13
N GLY A 277 0.01 4.72 12.39
CA GLY A 277 0.58 5.74 13.28
C GLY A 277 -0.46 6.63 13.98
N SER A 278 0.05 7.59 14.76
CA SER A 278 -0.78 8.53 15.55
C SER A 278 -1.58 9.49 14.67
N GLY A 279 -2.79 9.84 15.13
CA GLY A 279 -3.71 10.79 14.49
C GLY A 279 -5.11 10.22 14.29
N SER A 280 -6.00 10.98 13.64
CA SER A 280 -7.39 10.57 13.42
C SER A 280 -7.51 9.47 12.35
N MET A 281 -8.48 8.57 12.55
CA MET A 281 -8.83 7.46 11.67
C MET A 281 -9.23 7.92 10.27
N LEU A 282 -9.96 9.04 10.17
CA LEU A 282 -10.45 9.59 8.90
C LEU A 282 -9.31 9.87 7.92
N PHE A 283 -8.14 10.27 8.44
CA PHE A 283 -6.98 10.57 7.63
C PHE A 283 -6.05 9.36 7.42
N TRP A 284 -6.34 8.18 7.99
CA TRP A 284 -5.52 6.98 7.75
C TRP A 284 -5.65 6.49 6.32
N LEU A 285 -6.80 6.75 5.68
CA LEU A 285 -7.02 6.42 4.28
C LEU A 285 -6.48 7.49 3.32
N PHE A 286 -6.02 8.63 3.81
CA PHE A 286 -5.52 9.71 2.96
C PHE A 286 -4.04 9.48 2.57
N PRO A 287 -3.72 9.27 1.27
CA PRO A 287 -2.35 8.98 0.86
C PRO A 287 -1.39 10.13 1.13
N CYS A 288 -1.78 11.40 1.02
CA CYS A 288 -0.79 12.47 1.19
C CYS A 288 -0.42 12.75 2.67
N ARG A 289 -0.90 11.95 3.63
CA ARG A 289 -0.58 12.10 5.06
C ARG A 289 0.81 11.58 5.42
N SER A 290 1.54 12.36 6.21
CA SER A 290 2.74 11.91 6.91
C SER A 290 2.39 10.97 8.07
N ARG A 291 2.97 9.76 8.09
CA ARG A 291 2.85 8.80 9.19
C ARG A 291 3.73 9.25 10.36
N LYS A 292 3.15 9.31 11.56
CA LYS A 292 3.87 9.50 12.81
C LYS A 292 3.84 8.19 13.58
N VAL A 293 4.97 7.47 13.60
CA VAL A 293 5.04 6.15 14.24
C VAL A 293 4.84 6.31 15.75
N LEU A 294 4.04 5.44 16.38
CA LEU A 294 3.73 5.53 17.82
C LEU A 294 4.91 5.13 18.71
N ARG A 295 5.73 4.21 18.22
CA ARG A 295 6.95 3.70 18.85
C ARG A 295 7.95 3.46 17.73
N PRO A 296 9.26 3.75 17.92
CA PRO A 296 10.28 3.19 17.05
C PRO A 296 10.03 1.69 16.93
N SER A 297 10.12 1.12 15.72
CA SER A 297 9.81 -0.30 15.50
C SER A 297 10.46 -1.16 16.58
N TYR A 298 9.68 -2.07 17.16
CA TYR A 298 9.89 -2.87 18.38
C TYR A 298 11.17 -3.73 18.46
N PHE A 299 12.20 -3.44 17.66
CA PHE A 299 13.47 -4.14 17.63
C PHE A 299 14.36 -3.93 18.87
N TYR A 300 13.89 -3.19 19.90
CA TYR A 300 14.62 -2.85 21.13
C TYR A 300 14.00 -3.28 22.45
N SER A 301 12.88 -4.00 22.46
CA SER A 301 12.30 -4.46 23.72
C SER A 301 11.69 -5.84 23.56
N ASN A 302 12.18 -6.79 24.36
CA ASN A 302 11.53 -8.08 24.58
C ASN A 302 10.02 -7.87 24.82
N PRO A 303 9.16 -8.78 24.35
CA PRO A 303 7.80 -8.84 24.84
C PRO A 303 7.89 -9.16 26.34
N VAL A 304 7.71 -8.14 27.18
CA VAL A 304 7.38 -8.32 28.60
C VAL A 304 5.89 -8.60 28.68
#